data_AF-A0A536LHP7-F1
#
_entry.id   AF-A0A536LHP7-F1
#
_cell.length_a   1.000
_cell.length_b   1.000
_cell.length_c   1.000
_cell.angle_alpha   90.00
_cell.angle_beta   90.00
_cell.angle_gamma   90.00
#
_symmetry.space_group_name_H-M   'P 1'
#
loop_
_entity.id
_entity.type
_entity.pdbx_description
1 polymer ?
#
loop_
_entity_poly.entity_id
_entity_poly.type
_entity_poly.pdbx_seq_one_letter_code
_entity_poly.pdbx_strand_id
1 'polypeptide(L)'
;MPTASFIIGVFNAPPPLFFLPLVRTRELSALHRRLWAELASIATGVMDRYAAERWLATVNLAPDLESDISRELFPFLLKRDFEWEITIDNVCILHDTGEQQVIEAQFDFKG
;
A
#
# COMPACT_ATOMS: atom_id res chain seq x y z
N MET A 1 8.50 -8.27 9.28
CA MET A 1 7.28 -8.16 10.12
C MET A 1 6.11 -8.80 9.39
N PRO A 2 5.48 -9.85 9.93
CA PRO A 2 4.32 -10.47 9.30
C PRO A 2 3.08 -9.58 9.40
N THR A 3 2.24 -9.62 8.37
CA THR A 3 0.88 -9.07 8.30
C THR A 3 0.04 -10.02 7.44
N ALA A 4 -1.27 -9.80 7.39
CA ALA A 4 -2.16 -10.65 6.60
C ALA A 4 -3.16 -9.82 5.80
N SER A 5 -3.65 -10.40 4.70
CA SER A 5 -4.82 -9.94 3.97
C SER A 5 -5.83 -11.08 3.91
N PHE A 6 -7.11 -10.74 3.75
CA PHE A 6 -8.21 -11.71 3.58
C PHE A 6 -9.34 -11.17 2.69
N ILE A 7 -9.26 -9.91 2.27
CA ILE A 7 -10.36 -9.18 1.62
C ILE A 7 -9.80 -8.52 0.35
N ILE A 8 -10.65 -8.31 -0.64
CA ILE A 8 -10.37 -7.40 -1.76
C ILE A 8 -11.21 -6.13 -1.57
N GLY A 9 -10.55 -4.98 -1.65
CA GLY A 9 -11.19 -3.67 -1.71
C GLY A 9 -11.24 -3.13 -3.13
N VAL A 10 -12.27 -2.33 -3.40
CA VAL A 10 -12.41 -1.56 -4.65
C VAL A 10 -12.67 -0.10 -4.28
N PHE A 11 -11.86 0.81 -4.80
CA PHE A 11 -12.10 2.24 -4.72
C PHE A 11 -12.69 2.73 -6.02
N ASN A 12 -13.83 3.44 -5.92
CA ASN A 12 -14.54 3.97 -7.09
C ASN A 12 -13.81 5.21 -7.62
N ALA A 13 -12.85 4.99 -8.51
CA ALA A 13 -12.12 6.01 -9.27
C ALA A 13 -12.16 5.66 -10.77
N PRO A 14 -11.82 6.60 -11.66
CA PRO A 14 -11.63 6.32 -13.08
C PRO A 14 -10.13 6.14 -13.42
N PRO A 15 -9.66 4.92 -13.80
CA PRO A 15 -10.35 3.62 -13.69
C PRO A 15 -10.36 3.09 -12.23
N PRO A 16 -11.20 2.07 -11.93
CA PRO A 16 -11.35 1.56 -10.56
C PRO A 16 -10.04 1.00 -10.01
N LEU A 17 -9.72 1.32 -8.74
CA LEU A 17 -8.53 0.81 -8.07
C LEU A 17 -8.88 -0.42 -7.24
N PHE A 18 -8.20 -1.54 -7.51
CA PHE A 18 -8.31 -2.78 -6.76
C PHE A 18 -7.12 -2.94 -5.81
N PHE A 19 -7.40 -3.27 -4.55
CA PHE A 19 -6.36 -3.39 -3.53
C PHE A 19 -6.68 -4.45 -2.48
N LEU A 20 -5.64 -4.90 -1.77
CA LEU A 20 -5.73 -5.76 -0.60
C LEU A 20 -5.51 -4.92 0.67
N PRO A 21 -6.52 -4.73 1.55
CA PRO A 21 -6.28 -4.18 2.86
C PRO A 21 -5.46 -5.15 3.72
N LEU A 22 -4.45 -4.60 4.40
CA LEU A 22 -3.60 -5.36 5.30
C LEU A 22 -4.08 -5.21 6.74
N VAL A 23 -4.05 -6.31 7.49
CA VAL A 23 -4.28 -6.30 8.94
C VAL A 23 -3.10 -5.58 9.61
N ARG A 24 -3.40 -4.43 10.19
CA ARG A 24 -2.40 -3.64 10.91
C ARG A 24 -1.97 -4.35 12.19
N THR A 25 -0.78 -4.91 12.18
CA THR A 25 -0.12 -5.39 13.40
C THR A 25 0.37 -4.23 14.25
N ARG A 26 0.74 -4.52 15.49
CA ARG A 26 1.31 -3.52 16.40
C ARG A 26 2.61 -2.98 15.84
N GLU A 27 3.45 -3.85 15.28
CA GLU A 27 4.75 -3.55 14.72
C GLU A 27 4.62 -2.66 13.48
N LEU A 28 3.74 -3.03 12.54
CA LEU A 28 3.48 -2.23 11.35
C LEU A 28 2.91 -0.84 11.69
N SER A 29 2.00 -0.79 12.66
CA SER A 29 1.45 0.48 13.14
C SER A 29 2.50 1.36 13.82
N ALA A 30 3.40 0.77 14.61
CA ALA A 30 4.46 1.49 15.30
C ALA A 30 5.49 2.05 14.31
N LEU A 31 5.87 1.25 13.30
CA LEU A 31 6.75 1.70 12.21
C LEU A 31 6.15 2.91 11.49
N HIS A 32 4.90 2.79 11.01
CA HIS A 32 4.25 3.88 10.28
C HIS A 32 4.11 5.16 11.12
N ARG A 33 3.72 5.02 12.40
CA ARG A 33 3.62 6.18 13.31
C ARG A 33 4.97 6.88 13.50
N ARG A 34 6.05 6.12 13.63
CA ARG A 34 7.40 6.68 13.76
C ARG A 34 7.84 7.39 12.48
N LEU A 35 7.67 6.75 11.33
CA LEU A 35 7.98 7.36 10.03
C LEU A 35 7.19 8.66 9.82
N TRP A 36 5.89 8.63 10.11
CA TRP A 36 5.03 9.82 10.00
C TRP A 36 5.52 10.97 10.88
N ALA A 37 5.84 10.70 12.15
CA ALA A 37 6.27 11.74 13.08
C ALA A 37 7.58 12.42 12.65
N GLU A 38 8.55 11.66 12.14
CA GLU A 38 9.83 12.18 11.68
C GLU A 38 9.68 12.92 10.34
N LEU A 39 9.02 12.29 9.36
CA LEU A 39 8.97 12.78 7.98
C LEU A 39 7.96 13.92 7.77
N ALA A 40 6.87 13.99 8.54
CA ALA A 40 5.86 15.02 8.36
C ALA A 40 6.41 16.45 8.54
N SER A 41 7.49 16.62 9.32
CA SER A 41 8.11 17.93 9.56
C SER A 41 8.89 18.47 8.37
N ILE A 42 9.37 17.58 7.48
CA ILE A 42 10.17 17.92 6.30
C ILE A 42 9.44 17.71 4.98
N ALA A 43 8.29 17.02 5.02
CA ALA A 43 7.48 16.75 3.84
C ALA A 43 6.60 17.94 3.46
N THR A 44 6.36 18.10 2.17
CA THR A 44 5.37 19.03 1.62
C THR A 44 4.23 18.25 0.98
N GLY A 45 3.01 18.80 0.97
CA GLY A 45 1.85 18.11 0.36
C GLY A 45 1.40 16.85 1.09
N VAL A 46 1.71 16.72 2.39
CA VAL A 46 1.31 15.58 3.23
C VAL A 46 -0.21 15.43 3.22
N MET A 47 -0.70 14.22 2.95
CA MET A 47 -2.14 13.94 2.91
C MET A 47 -2.62 13.34 4.24
N ASP A 48 -3.57 13.99 4.91
CA ASP A 48 -4.12 13.58 6.21
C ASP A 48 -4.61 12.12 6.27
N ARG A 49 -5.05 11.55 5.14
CA ARG A 49 -5.50 10.15 5.06
C ARG A 49 -4.38 9.14 5.33
N TYR A 50 -3.12 9.56 5.19
CA TYR A 50 -1.94 8.76 5.52
C TYR A 50 -1.45 9.00 6.95
N ALA A 51 -2.08 9.89 7.71
CA ALA A 51 -1.73 10.09 9.11
C ALA A 51 -1.87 8.79 9.91
N ALA A 52 -1.04 8.61 10.94
CA ALA A 52 -0.94 7.35 11.68
C ALA A 52 -2.28 6.75 12.14
N GLU A 53 -3.22 7.62 12.52
CA GLU A 53 -4.53 7.25 13.06
C GLU A 53 -5.63 7.10 11.99
N ARG A 54 -5.34 7.47 10.73
CA ARG A 54 -6.25 7.36 9.59
C ARG A 54 -5.76 6.40 8.52
N TRP A 55 -4.52 5.95 8.63
CA TRP A 55 -3.86 5.13 7.62
C TRP A 55 -4.51 3.75 7.50
N LEU A 56 -5.05 3.50 6.30
CA LEU A 56 -5.42 2.18 5.82
C LEU A 56 -4.23 1.60 5.05
N ALA A 57 -3.61 0.56 5.62
CA ALA A 57 -2.51 -0.15 4.96
C ALA A 57 -3.08 -1.01 3.82
N THR A 58 -2.58 -0.82 2.60
CA THR A 58 -3.10 -1.49 1.41
C THR A 58 -1.98 -1.92 0.46
N VAL A 59 -2.20 -2.99 -0.30
CA VAL A 59 -1.38 -3.38 -1.47
C VAL A 59 -2.23 -3.23 -2.72
N ASN A 60 -1.80 -2.42 -3.70
CA ASN A 60 -2.53 -2.27 -4.96
C ASN A 60 -2.31 -3.51 -5.84
N LEU A 61 -3.38 -4.06 -6.41
CA LEU A 61 -3.32 -5.27 -7.27
C LEU A 61 -3.15 -4.94 -8.76
N ALA A 62 -3.60 -3.76 -9.18
CA ALA A 62 -3.51 -3.29 -10.55
C ALA A 62 -3.29 -1.76 -10.54
N PRO A 63 -2.08 -1.30 -10.14
CA PRO A 63 -1.82 0.13 -9.94
C PRO A 63 -1.86 0.94 -11.24
N ASP A 64 -1.58 0.32 -12.38
CA ASP A 64 -1.36 1.00 -13.68
C ASP A 64 -2.44 0.67 -14.71
N LEU A 65 -3.69 0.57 -14.28
CA LEU A 65 -4.80 0.40 -15.23
C LEU A 65 -4.99 1.69 -16.03
N GLU A 66 -4.83 1.61 -17.35
CA GLU A 66 -5.13 2.72 -18.28
C GLU A 66 -6.61 2.74 -18.71
N SER A 67 -7.33 1.64 -18.48
CA SER A 67 -8.74 1.48 -18.85
C SER A 67 -9.51 0.70 -17.80
N ASP A 68 -10.83 0.89 -17.75
CA ASP A 68 -11.70 0.17 -16.83
C ASP A 68 -11.92 -1.28 -17.33
N ILE A 69 -11.19 -2.20 -16.71
CA ILE A 69 -11.31 -3.66 -16.91
C ILE A 69 -12.05 -4.34 -15.74
N SER A 70 -12.81 -3.60 -14.94
CA SER A 70 -13.44 -4.11 -13.72
C SER A 70 -14.36 -5.30 -13.96
N ARG A 71 -15.02 -5.35 -15.13
CA ARG A 71 -15.93 -6.43 -15.52
C ARG A 71 -15.21 -7.77 -15.69
N GLU A 72 -13.99 -7.76 -16.20
CA GLU A 72 -13.16 -8.95 -16.38
C GLU A 72 -12.33 -9.26 -15.13
N LEU A 73 -11.75 -8.22 -14.53
CA LEU A 73 -10.81 -8.35 -13.42
C LEU A 73 -11.51 -8.80 -12.14
N PHE A 74 -12.69 -8.27 -11.81
CA PHE A 74 -13.33 -8.60 -10.54
C PHE A 74 -13.74 -10.09 -10.44
N PRO A 75 -14.39 -10.71 -11.44
CA PRO A 75 -14.65 -12.15 -11.43
C PRO A 75 -13.39 -13.01 -11.43
N PHE A 76 -12.30 -12.55 -12.05
CA PHE A 76 -11.01 -13.23 -11.99
C PHE A 76 -10.42 -13.21 -10.58
N LEU A 77 -10.45 -12.04 -9.92
CA LEU A 77 -9.97 -11.86 -8.56
C LEU A 77 -10.79 -12.71 -7.58
N LEU A 78 -12.13 -12.71 -7.67
CA LEU A 78 -13.01 -13.48 -6.77
C LEU A 78 -12.77 -15.01 -6.76
N LYS A 79 -12.07 -15.56 -7.75
CA LYS A 79 -11.73 -17.00 -7.81
C LYS A 79 -10.42 -17.34 -7.08
N ARG A 80 -9.71 -16.35 -6.57
CA ARG A 80 -8.43 -16.52 -5.88
C ARG A 80 -8.66 -16.56 -4.37
N ASP A 81 -7.84 -17.34 -3.69
CA ASP A 81 -7.71 -17.25 -2.25
C ASP A 81 -6.82 -16.05 -1.90
N PHE A 82 -7.27 -15.23 -0.96
CA PHE A 82 -6.55 -14.05 -0.47
C PHE A 82 -6.18 -14.17 1.00
N GLU A 83 -6.34 -15.33 1.64
CA GLU A 83 -5.76 -15.63 2.95
C GLU A 83 -4.23 -15.68 2.85
N TRP A 84 -3.62 -14.50 2.73
CA TRP A 84 -2.20 -14.33 2.46
C TRP A 84 -1.51 -13.81 3.71
N GLU A 85 -0.41 -14.45 4.07
CA GLU A 85 0.58 -13.86 4.97
C GLU A 85 1.61 -13.10 4.14
N ILE A 86 1.88 -11.86 4.52
CA ILE A 86 2.82 -10.97 3.84
C ILE A 86 3.86 -10.55 4.86
N THR A 87 5.13 -10.73 4.54
CA THR A 87 6.22 -10.21 5.37
C THR A 87 6.70 -8.88 4.82
N ILE A 88 6.64 -7.84 5.63
CA ILE A 88 7.26 -6.54 5.37
C ILE A 88 8.65 -6.56 5.99
N ASP A 89 9.68 -6.65 5.18
CA ASP A 89 11.09 -6.80 5.57
C ASP A 89 11.96 -5.62 5.15
N ASN A 90 11.42 -4.61 4.49
CA ASN A 90 12.14 -3.40 4.12
C ASN A 90 11.22 -2.16 4.01
N VAL A 91 11.85 -0.98 3.90
CA VAL A 91 11.21 0.25 3.43
C VAL A 91 12.06 0.89 2.35
N CYS A 92 11.42 1.52 1.37
CA CYS A 92 12.10 2.22 0.28
C CYS A 92 11.69 3.69 0.23
N ILE A 93 12.62 4.52 -0.22
CA ILE A 93 12.34 5.87 -0.73
C ILE A 93 12.13 5.74 -2.22
N LEU A 94 10.98 6.20 -2.71
CA LEU A 94 10.65 6.24 -4.13
C LEU A 94 10.83 7.67 -4.64
N HIS A 95 11.49 7.80 -5.78
CA HIS A 95 11.57 9.04 -6.53
C HIS A 95 10.68 8.92 -7.77
N ASP A 96 9.70 9.82 -7.89
CA ASP A 96 8.87 9.94 -9.08
C ASP A 96 9.60 10.79 -10.13
N THR A 97 9.96 10.17 -11.27
CA THR A 97 10.65 10.85 -12.36
C THR A 97 9.70 11.56 -13.33
N GLY A 98 8.39 11.50 -13.09
CA GLY A 98 7.33 11.99 -13.98
C GLY A 98 6.88 10.97 -15.04
N GLU A 99 7.70 9.95 -15.32
CA GLU A 99 7.36 8.81 -16.18
C GLU A 99 7.12 7.53 -15.39
N GLN A 100 7.87 7.36 -14.30
CA GLN A 100 7.82 6.17 -13.45
C GLN A 100 8.30 6.49 -12.05
N GLN A 101 7.97 5.62 -11.10
CA GLN A 101 8.54 5.62 -9.76
C GLN A 101 9.76 4.70 -9.72
N VAL A 102 10.91 5.22 -9.29
CA VAL A 102 12.14 4.45 -9.13
C VAL A 102 12.52 4.36 -7.65
N ILE A 103 13.13 3.25 -7.25
CA ILE A 103 13.69 3.10 -5.91
C ILE A 103 14.97 3.93 -5.82
N GLU A 104 14.95 4.97 -4.98
CA GLU A 104 16.12 5.80 -4.70
C GLU A 104 17.00 5.17 -3.61
N ALA A 105 16.37 4.65 -2.56
CA ALA A 105 17.04 3.96 -1.47
C ALA A 105 16.14 2.85 -0.91
N GLN A 106 16.77 1.78 -0.43
CA GLN A 106 16.11 0.67 0.25
C GLN A 106 16.80 0.41 1.59
N PHE A 107 16.00 0.21 2.62
CA PHE A 107 16.45 -0.09 3.98
C PHE A 107 15.79 -1.37 4.44
N ASP A 108 16.57 -2.44 4.51
CA ASP A 108 16.09 -3.72 5.01
C ASP A 108 15.96 -3.66 6.54
N PHE A 109 14.81 -4.12 7.04
CA PHE A 109 14.59 -4.43 8.44
C PHE A 109 15.32 -5.73 8.72
N LYS A 110 16.62 -5.61 9.07
CA LYS A 110 17.40 -6.75 9.55
C LYS A 110 16.61 -7.49 10.64
N GLY A 111 16.59 -8.82 10.53
CA GLY A 111 16.17 -9.71 11.62
C GLY A 111 17.00 -9.50 12.88
#